data_AF-A0A1V3PLG0-F1
#
_entry.id   AF-A0A1V3PLG0-F1
#
_cell.length_a   1.000
_cell.length_b   1.000
_cell.length_c   1.000
_cell.angle_alpha   90.00
_cell.angle_beta   90.00
_cell.angle_gamma   90.00
#
_symmetry.space_group_name_H-M   'P 1'
#
loop_
_entity.id
_entity.type
_entity.pdbx_description
1 polymer ?
#
loop_
_entity_poly.entity_id
_entity_poly.type
_entity_poly.pdbx_seq_one_letter_code
_entity_poly.pdbx_strand_id
1 'polypeptide(L)'
;MTMQRWLIAAAVSCVAAAGCSEAPGGNTAPTARRPQQAGQGTNPLVTAGHLAGAEAAALTGDQRAVQAHVEAMHHDMMRSMRLADPSRTIDHEAARAALRPLPGVRSSVWIDRGNLMVLVGGAQYRSMAMIDRICLALEPLGDTLAVVVNMQDMTATTSEGADTLSRNCQLGAGERAMLQPKRQVDALDPEVRRVFREQQGAHK
;
A
#
# COMPACT_ATOMS: atom_id res chain seq x y z
N MET A 1 -38.22 -65.14 -45.55
CA MET A 1 -37.88 -65.95 -44.37
C MET A 1 -37.31 -65.00 -43.32
N THR A 2 -38.12 -64.66 -42.29
CA THR A 2 -37.87 -64.91 -40.84
C THR A 2 -36.68 -64.10 -40.28
N MET A 3 -36.68 -63.38 -39.16
CA MET A 3 -37.54 -63.18 -37.98
C MET A 3 -36.85 -61.99 -37.24
N GLN A 4 -37.54 -60.94 -36.82
CA GLN A 4 -37.96 -60.74 -35.43
C GLN A 4 -36.93 -61.20 -34.36
N ARG A 5 -36.33 -60.27 -33.58
CA ARG A 5 -36.69 -60.03 -32.15
C ARG A 5 -35.67 -59.21 -31.31
N TRP A 6 -36.18 -58.13 -30.68
CA TRP A 6 -35.95 -57.58 -29.30
C TRP A 6 -34.55 -57.01 -28.93
N LEU A 7 -34.41 -55.69 -28.75
CA LEU A 7 -34.48 -54.94 -27.47
C LEU A 7 -33.49 -55.41 -26.39
N ILE A 8 -32.50 -54.56 -26.05
CA ILE A 8 -32.18 -54.08 -24.69
C ILE A 8 -31.36 -52.79 -24.83
N ALA A 9 -31.86 -51.74 -24.18
CA ALA A 9 -31.22 -50.45 -24.01
C ALA A 9 -30.10 -50.53 -22.98
N ALA A 10 -29.01 -49.81 -23.23
CA ALA A 10 -28.12 -49.30 -22.18
C ALA A 10 -27.50 -47.99 -22.67
N ALA A 11 -28.26 -46.90 -22.51
CA ALA A 11 -27.74 -45.55 -22.61
C ALA A 11 -26.87 -45.30 -21.37
N VAL A 12 -25.54 -45.36 -21.53
CA VAL A 12 -24.60 -44.83 -20.55
C VAL A 12 -24.30 -43.39 -20.97
N SER A 13 -25.13 -42.50 -20.45
CA SER A 13 -24.96 -41.05 -20.54
C SER A 13 -23.71 -40.66 -19.75
N CYS A 14 -22.61 -40.36 -20.45
CA CYS A 14 -21.51 -39.61 -19.86
C CYS A 14 -22.02 -38.20 -19.54
N VAL A 15 -22.44 -37.99 -18.29
CA VAL A 15 -22.66 -36.67 -17.72
C VAL A 15 -21.30 -36.00 -17.66
N ALA A 16 -20.97 -35.21 -18.69
CA ALA A 16 -19.97 -34.17 -18.56
C ALA A 16 -20.50 -33.21 -17.51
N ALA A 17 -19.92 -33.26 -16.30
CA ALA A 17 -20.10 -32.21 -15.31
C ALA A 17 -19.45 -30.94 -15.87
N ALA A 18 -20.21 -30.22 -16.70
CA ALA A 18 -20.06 -28.79 -16.87
C ALA A 18 -20.35 -28.20 -15.49
N GLY A 19 -19.30 -28.04 -14.68
CA GLY A 19 -19.31 -27.19 -13.50
C GLY A 19 -19.53 -25.76 -13.95
N CYS A 20 -20.77 -25.42 -14.30
CA CYS A 20 -21.25 -24.05 -14.28
C CYS A 20 -21.31 -23.64 -12.81
N SER A 21 -20.15 -23.27 -12.25
CA SER A 21 -20.12 -22.44 -11.06
C SER A 21 -20.73 -21.10 -11.48
N GLU A 22 -21.98 -20.93 -11.10
CA GLU A 22 -22.71 -19.68 -11.07
C GLU A 22 -21.76 -18.58 -10.63
N ALA A 23 -21.44 -17.67 -11.55
CA ALA A 23 -20.66 -16.49 -11.23
C ALA A 23 -21.45 -15.73 -10.15
N PRO A 24 -20.89 -15.48 -8.96
CA PRO A 24 -21.51 -14.54 -8.05
C PRO A 24 -21.42 -13.19 -8.77
N GLY A 25 -22.56 -12.74 -9.31
CA GLY A 25 -22.80 -11.36 -9.69
C GLY A 25 -22.79 -10.49 -8.44
N GLY A 26 -21.65 -10.44 -7.76
CA GLY A 26 -21.37 -9.47 -6.74
C GLY A 26 -20.80 -8.26 -7.45
N ASN A 27 -21.61 -7.21 -7.57
CA ASN A 27 -21.14 -5.85 -7.72
C ASN A 27 -20.27 -5.47 -6.51
N THR A 28 -19.06 -6.03 -6.45
CA THR A 28 -17.98 -5.48 -5.65
C THR A 28 -17.31 -4.49 -6.56
N ALA A 29 -17.68 -3.21 -6.41
CA ALA A 29 -16.81 -2.14 -6.87
C ALA A 29 -15.38 -2.51 -6.42
N PRO A 30 -14.38 -2.51 -7.32
CA PRO A 30 -13.04 -2.93 -6.94
C PRO A 30 -12.64 -2.10 -5.73
N THR A 31 -12.45 -2.75 -4.59
CA THR A 31 -12.01 -2.07 -3.37
C THR A 31 -10.71 -1.40 -3.77
N ALA A 32 -10.70 -0.06 -3.80
CA ALA A 32 -9.53 0.69 -4.24
C ALA A 32 -8.33 0.15 -3.47
N ARG A 33 -7.34 -0.36 -4.19
CA ARG A 33 -6.16 -0.99 -3.59
C ARG A 33 -5.59 0.00 -2.58
N ARG A 34 -5.45 -0.44 -1.32
CA ARG A 34 -4.80 0.36 -0.28
C ARG A 34 -3.35 -0.08 -0.11
N PRO A 35 -2.47 0.83 0.31
CA PRO A 35 -1.15 0.44 0.72
C PRO A 35 -1.20 -0.62 1.81
N GLN A 36 -0.16 -1.43 1.83
CA GLN A 36 0.16 -2.32 2.94
C GLN A 36 0.02 -1.62 4.30
N GLN A 37 -0.63 -2.26 5.29
CA GLN A 37 -0.80 -1.72 6.65
C GLN A 37 0.15 -2.41 7.64
N ALA A 38 0.80 -1.65 8.51
CA ALA A 38 1.71 -2.13 9.54
C ALA A 38 1.05 -2.09 10.93
N GLY A 39 1.64 -2.78 11.91
CA GLY A 39 1.15 -2.74 13.29
C GLY A 39 -0.11 -3.55 13.61
N GLN A 40 -0.57 -4.43 12.71
CA GLN A 40 -1.77 -5.26 12.91
C GLN A 40 -1.50 -6.61 13.62
N GLY A 41 -0.31 -6.79 14.20
CA GLY A 41 0.15 -8.09 14.70
C GLY A 41 0.51 -9.05 13.56
N THR A 42 1.10 -10.20 13.89
CA THR A 42 1.44 -11.24 12.92
C THR A 42 0.17 -11.97 12.46
N ASN A 43 -0.01 -12.13 11.15
CA ASN A 43 -1.14 -12.88 10.60
C ASN A 43 -0.80 -14.38 10.55
N PRO A 44 -1.42 -15.24 11.39
CA PRO A 44 -1.05 -16.65 11.49
C PRO A 44 -1.25 -17.42 10.17
N LEU A 45 -2.22 -17.01 9.33
CA LEU A 45 -2.46 -17.64 8.03
C LEU A 45 -1.34 -17.32 7.03
N VAL A 46 -0.84 -16.08 7.03
CA VAL A 46 0.28 -15.69 6.18
C VAL A 46 1.56 -16.39 6.62
N THR A 47 1.82 -16.43 7.93
CA THR A 47 2.96 -17.18 8.48
C THR A 47 2.89 -18.67 8.13
N ALA A 48 1.73 -19.32 8.29
CA ALA A 48 1.55 -20.71 7.90
C ALA A 48 1.78 -20.93 6.39
N GLY A 49 1.33 -20.00 5.54
CA GLY A 49 1.59 -20.05 4.10
C GLY A 49 3.07 -19.98 3.76
N HIS A 50 3.85 -19.13 4.44
CA HIS A 50 5.29 -19.09 4.26
C HIS A 50 6.00 -20.36 4.74
N LEU A 51 5.58 -20.94 5.86
CA LEU A 51 6.12 -22.22 6.35
C LEU A 51 5.86 -23.36 5.36
N ALA A 52 4.63 -23.48 4.87
CA ALA A 52 4.27 -24.49 3.88
C ALA A 52 5.03 -24.30 2.55
N GLY A 53 5.20 -23.05 2.10
CA GLY A 53 5.99 -22.73 0.91
C GLY A 53 7.47 -23.09 1.08
N ALA A 54 8.06 -22.78 2.25
CA ALA A 54 9.43 -23.16 2.56
C ALA A 54 9.61 -24.68 2.61
N GLU A 55 8.68 -25.43 3.19
CA GLU A 55 8.72 -26.89 3.22
C GLU A 55 8.63 -27.48 1.81
N ALA A 56 7.69 -27.00 0.99
CA ALA A 56 7.56 -27.43 -0.40
C ALA A 56 8.84 -27.15 -1.20
N ALA A 57 9.44 -25.97 -1.04
CA ALA A 57 10.71 -25.61 -1.65
C ALA A 57 11.88 -26.49 -1.17
N ALA A 58 11.91 -26.84 0.12
CA ALA A 58 12.93 -27.72 0.66
C ALA A 58 12.83 -29.14 0.06
N LEU A 59 11.61 -29.65 -0.12
CA LEU A 59 11.36 -30.96 -0.75
C LEU A 59 11.81 -31.01 -2.22
N THR A 60 11.75 -29.88 -2.94
CA THR A 60 12.24 -29.78 -4.32
C THR A 60 13.70 -29.38 -4.43
N GLY A 61 14.37 -29.11 -3.31
CA GLY A 61 15.76 -28.64 -3.27
C GLY A 61 15.96 -27.18 -3.69
N ASP A 62 14.89 -26.39 -3.78
CA ASP A 62 14.96 -24.97 -4.13
C ASP A 62 15.34 -24.12 -2.91
N GLN A 63 16.63 -24.06 -2.62
CA GLN A 63 17.16 -23.29 -1.48
C GLN A 63 16.85 -21.79 -1.58
N ARG A 64 16.72 -21.23 -2.80
CA ARG A 64 16.40 -19.81 -2.97
C ARG A 64 14.96 -19.53 -2.56
N ALA A 65 14.02 -20.41 -2.93
CA ALA A 65 12.64 -20.28 -2.49
C ALA A 65 12.49 -20.48 -0.98
N VAL A 66 13.24 -21.41 -0.36
CA VAL A 66 13.29 -21.55 1.11
C VAL A 66 13.72 -20.22 1.75
N GLN A 67 14.84 -19.65 1.28
CA GLN A 67 15.36 -18.40 1.81
C GLN A 67 14.36 -17.24 1.64
N ALA A 68 13.73 -17.12 0.47
CA ALA A 68 12.73 -16.09 0.21
C ALA A 68 11.52 -16.17 1.16
N HIS A 69 11.05 -17.38 1.49
CA HIS A 69 9.97 -17.57 2.46
C HIS A 69 10.37 -17.17 3.88
N VAL A 70 11.60 -17.49 4.30
CA VAL A 70 12.13 -17.09 5.62
C VAL A 70 12.28 -15.58 5.71
N GLU A 71 12.82 -14.94 4.66
CA GLU A 71 12.96 -13.48 4.59
C GLU A 71 11.59 -12.78 4.60
N ALA A 72 10.60 -13.31 3.88
CA ALA A 72 9.24 -12.79 3.90
C ALA A 72 8.60 -12.86 5.30
N MET A 73 8.77 -13.98 6.02
CA MET A 73 8.31 -14.09 7.42
C MET A 73 9.00 -13.07 8.33
N HIS A 74 10.32 -12.89 8.19
CA HIS A 74 11.05 -11.89 8.96
C HIS A 74 10.50 -10.48 8.68
N HIS A 75 10.28 -10.15 7.41
CA HIS A 75 9.70 -8.88 7.00
C HIS A 75 8.31 -8.65 7.61
N ASP A 76 7.42 -9.64 7.55
CA ASP A 76 6.08 -9.57 8.16
C ASP A 76 6.15 -9.36 9.68
N MET A 77 7.09 -10.03 10.35
CA MET A 77 7.32 -9.85 11.79
C MET A 77 7.75 -8.41 12.08
N MET A 78 8.75 -7.89 11.37
CA MET A 78 9.25 -6.52 11.53
C MET A 78 8.14 -5.49 11.31
N ARG A 79 7.38 -5.65 10.23
CA ARG A 79 6.22 -4.80 9.91
C ARG A 79 5.11 -4.88 10.95
N SER A 80 4.88 -6.05 11.56
CA SER A 80 3.92 -6.18 12.67
C SER A 80 4.34 -5.36 13.90
N MET A 81 5.65 -5.20 14.12
CA MET A 81 6.25 -4.35 15.15
C MET A 81 6.40 -2.89 14.72
N ARG A 82 5.88 -2.50 13.54
CA ARG A 82 6.07 -1.16 12.95
C ARG A 82 7.55 -0.80 12.75
N LEU A 83 8.43 -1.79 12.59
CA LEU A 83 9.84 -1.57 12.35
C LEU A 83 10.12 -1.67 10.85
N ALA A 84 10.66 -0.60 10.28
CA ALA A 84 11.04 -0.56 8.87
C ALA A 84 12.26 -1.45 8.61
N ASP A 85 12.27 -2.09 7.45
CA ASP A 85 13.35 -2.98 6.99
C ASP A 85 14.48 -2.17 6.34
N PRO A 86 15.66 -2.07 6.99
CA PRO A 86 16.78 -1.28 6.46
C PRO A 86 17.44 -1.90 5.24
N SER A 87 17.18 -3.18 4.92
CA SER A 87 17.72 -3.83 3.73
C SER A 87 16.95 -3.45 2.46
N ARG A 88 15.74 -2.90 2.60
CA ARG A 88 14.83 -2.57 1.51
C ARG A 88 14.66 -1.05 1.36
N THR A 89 15.76 -0.31 1.30
CA THR A 89 15.73 1.14 1.12
C THR A 89 15.21 1.53 -0.26
N ILE A 90 14.39 2.57 -0.31
CA ILE A 90 13.90 3.14 -1.57
C ILE A 90 14.95 4.10 -2.13
N ASP A 91 15.36 3.89 -3.39
CA ASP A 91 16.20 4.84 -4.11
C ASP A 91 15.44 6.14 -4.40
N HIS A 92 16.08 7.28 -4.09
CA HIS A 92 15.43 8.57 -4.13
C HIS A 92 15.06 9.02 -5.54
N GLU A 93 15.91 8.72 -6.53
CA GLU A 93 15.68 9.10 -7.93
C GLU A 93 14.66 8.16 -8.59
N ALA A 94 14.71 6.87 -8.27
CA ALA A 94 13.69 5.90 -8.67
C ALA A 94 12.31 6.28 -8.12
N ALA A 95 12.24 6.71 -6.85
CA ALA A 95 11.03 7.25 -6.26
C ALA A 95 10.54 8.49 -7.01
N ARG A 96 11.42 9.46 -7.29
CA ARG A 96 11.06 10.65 -8.08
C ARG A 96 10.50 10.27 -9.46
N ALA A 97 11.15 9.33 -10.15
CA ALA A 97 10.71 8.85 -11.45
C ALA A 97 9.33 8.15 -11.39
N ALA A 98 9.10 7.32 -10.35
CA ALA A 98 7.83 6.62 -10.15
C ALA A 98 6.66 7.55 -9.83
N LEU A 99 6.92 8.68 -9.15
CA LEU A 99 5.89 9.64 -8.75
C LEU A 99 5.58 10.69 -9.82
N ARG A 100 6.55 11.02 -10.68
CA ARG A 100 6.38 12.00 -11.78
C ARG A 100 5.14 11.77 -12.66
N PRO A 101 4.75 10.54 -13.04
CA PRO A 101 3.57 10.32 -13.88
C PRO A 101 2.23 10.43 -13.10
N LEU A 102 2.23 10.52 -11.78
CA LEU A 102 0.99 10.57 -11.01
C LEU A 102 0.24 11.89 -11.26
N PRO A 103 -1.05 11.85 -11.62
CA PRO A 103 -1.82 13.06 -11.89
C PRO A 103 -1.80 14.03 -10.72
N GLY A 104 -1.53 15.30 -10.98
CA GLY A 104 -1.50 16.35 -9.95
C GLY A 104 -0.14 16.52 -9.25
N VAL A 105 0.78 15.54 -9.33
CA VAL A 105 2.15 15.71 -8.83
C VAL A 105 2.90 16.69 -9.73
N ARG A 106 3.51 17.71 -9.12
CA ARG A 106 4.34 18.72 -9.80
C ARG A 106 5.83 18.47 -9.56
N SER A 107 6.17 18.11 -8.33
CA SER A 107 7.54 17.72 -7.98
C SER A 107 7.56 16.85 -6.73
N SER A 108 8.67 16.14 -6.53
CA SER A 108 8.95 15.41 -5.31
C SER A 108 10.42 15.54 -4.91
N VAL A 109 10.66 15.70 -3.61
CA VAL A 109 11.98 15.90 -3.03
C VAL A 109 12.07 15.23 -1.67
N TRP A 110 13.18 14.56 -1.41
CA TRP A 110 13.48 13.98 -0.11
C TRP A 110 14.06 15.06 0.81
N ILE A 111 13.44 15.27 1.97
CA ILE A 111 13.94 16.17 3.01
C ILE A 111 15.10 15.48 3.76
N ASP A 112 14.93 14.20 4.03
CA ASP A 112 15.90 13.29 4.64
C ASP A 112 15.62 11.85 4.14
N ARG A 113 16.19 10.84 4.79
CA ARG A 113 16.03 9.42 4.38
C ARG A 113 14.61 8.86 4.52
N GLY A 114 13.76 9.47 5.34
CA GLY A 114 12.41 8.95 5.65
C GLY A 114 11.28 9.92 5.33
N ASN A 115 11.57 11.20 5.07
CA ASN A 115 10.57 12.22 4.81
C ASN A 115 10.61 12.65 3.34
N LEU A 116 9.58 12.27 2.60
CA LEU A 116 9.36 12.66 1.22
C LEU A 116 8.39 13.84 1.17
N MET A 117 8.80 14.95 0.56
CA MET A 117 7.93 16.07 0.21
C MET A 117 7.42 15.89 -1.22
N VAL A 118 6.11 16.06 -1.41
CA VAL A 118 5.45 16.03 -2.71
C VAL A 118 4.64 17.30 -2.88
N LEU A 119 4.95 18.05 -3.92
CA LEU A 119 4.23 19.24 -4.28
C LEU A 119 3.16 18.88 -5.32
N VAL A 120 1.91 19.25 -5.05
CA VAL A 120 0.77 19.00 -5.93
C VAL A 120 0.16 20.30 -6.46
N GLY A 121 -0.46 20.23 -7.63
CA GLY A 121 -1.08 21.37 -8.28
C GLY A 121 -2.60 21.38 -8.12
N GLY A 122 -3.09 21.77 -6.94
CA GLY A 122 -4.51 21.90 -6.63
C GLY A 122 -4.93 21.22 -5.34
N ALA A 123 -5.83 21.86 -4.60
CA ALA A 123 -6.30 21.41 -3.29
C ALA A 123 -6.95 20.01 -3.33
N GLN A 124 -7.58 19.64 -4.45
CA GLN A 124 -8.17 18.31 -4.65
C GLN A 124 -7.12 17.17 -4.61
N TYR A 125 -5.86 17.49 -4.95
CA TYR A 125 -4.78 16.53 -4.91
C TYR A 125 -4.12 16.46 -3.52
N ARG A 126 -4.28 17.48 -2.67
CA ARG A 126 -3.82 17.46 -1.27
C ARG A 126 -4.77 16.61 -0.41
N SER A 127 -4.73 15.30 -0.60
CA SER A 127 -5.65 14.35 0.03
C SER A 127 -4.97 13.03 0.43
N MET A 128 -5.57 12.33 1.41
CA MET A 128 -5.11 11.00 1.82
C MET A 128 -5.14 9.99 0.66
N ALA A 129 -6.09 10.13 -0.27
CA ALA A 129 -6.16 9.28 -1.46
C ALA A 129 -4.99 9.53 -2.43
N MET A 130 -4.44 10.75 -2.48
CA MET A 130 -3.19 10.97 -3.22
C MET A 130 -2.00 10.35 -2.50
N ILE A 131 -1.95 10.44 -1.16
CA ILE A 131 -0.91 9.76 -0.37
C ILE A 131 -0.98 8.25 -0.60
N ASP A 132 -2.17 7.65 -0.63
CA ASP A 132 -2.34 6.22 -0.96
C ASP A 132 -1.73 5.88 -2.33
N ARG A 133 -2.02 6.69 -3.35
CA ARG A 133 -1.46 6.50 -4.71
C ARG A 133 0.05 6.62 -4.76
N ILE A 134 0.61 7.58 -4.03
CA ILE A 134 2.07 7.74 -3.89
C ILE A 134 2.66 6.50 -3.23
N CYS A 135 2.09 6.05 -2.12
CA CYS A 135 2.59 4.89 -1.40
C CYS A 135 2.56 3.62 -2.25
N LEU A 136 1.48 3.38 -2.99
CA LEU A 136 1.38 2.27 -3.95
C LEU A 136 2.44 2.34 -5.05
N ALA A 137 2.77 3.53 -5.54
CA ALA A 137 3.83 3.70 -6.54
C ALA A 137 5.23 3.42 -5.98
N LEU A 138 5.42 3.57 -4.65
CA LEU A 138 6.69 3.32 -3.97
C LEU A 138 6.85 1.85 -3.51
N GLU A 139 5.76 1.11 -3.29
CA GLU A 139 5.79 -0.30 -2.83
C GLU A 139 6.76 -1.21 -3.62
N PRO A 140 6.86 -1.12 -4.96
CA PRO A 140 7.78 -1.96 -5.72
C PRO A 140 9.26 -1.62 -5.49
N LEU A 141 9.55 -0.42 -4.97
CA LEU A 141 10.91 0.12 -4.87
C LEU A 141 11.58 -0.21 -3.54
N GLY A 142 10.81 -0.60 -2.51
CA GLY A 142 11.35 -0.89 -1.19
C GLY A 142 10.28 -0.85 -0.09
N ASP A 143 10.73 -0.80 1.16
CA ASP A 143 9.85 -0.76 2.32
C ASP A 143 9.30 0.65 2.56
N THR A 144 8.03 0.82 2.24
CA THR A 144 7.32 2.10 2.40
C THR A 144 7.01 2.43 3.86
N LEU A 145 7.16 1.50 4.81
CA LEU A 145 7.06 1.79 6.24
C LEU A 145 8.12 2.79 6.69
N ALA A 146 9.27 2.84 6.01
CA ALA A 146 10.31 3.84 6.23
C ALA A 146 9.93 5.26 5.78
N VAL A 147 8.82 5.42 5.04
CA VAL A 147 8.48 6.66 4.33
C VAL A 147 7.28 7.37 4.94
N VAL A 148 7.48 8.64 5.27
CA VAL A 148 6.43 9.62 5.56
C VAL A 148 6.31 10.53 4.35
N VAL A 149 5.12 10.52 3.75
CA VAL A 149 4.76 11.44 2.67
C VAL A 149 4.25 12.73 3.30
N ASN A 150 4.79 13.85 2.86
CA ASN A 150 4.42 15.20 3.23
C ASN A 150 3.95 15.89 1.95
N MET A 151 2.76 16.49 1.95
CA MET A 151 2.13 16.98 0.74
C MET A 151 1.66 18.42 0.90
N GLN A 152 2.04 19.27 -0.05
CA GLN A 152 1.62 20.67 -0.10
C GLN A 152 1.00 21.01 -1.46
N ASP A 153 -0.01 21.88 -1.44
CA ASP A 153 -0.58 22.45 -2.66
C ASP A 153 0.18 23.72 -3.06
N MET A 154 0.84 23.68 -4.23
CA MET A 154 1.57 24.84 -4.77
C MET A 154 0.67 25.98 -5.24
N THR A 155 -0.62 25.70 -5.43
CA THR A 155 -1.60 26.69 -5.92
C THR A 155 -2.36 27.36 -4.78
N ALA A 156 -2.06 26.99 -3.54
CA ALA A 156 -2.71 27.56 -2.37
C ALA A 156 -2.48 29.07 -2.27
N THR A 157 -3.57 29.81 -2.15
CA THR A 157 -3.56 31.27 -1.92
C THR A 157 -3.85 31.64 -0.47
N THR A 158 -4.11 30.64 0.38
CA THR A 158 -4.38 30.80 1.81
C THR A 158 -3.36 30.02 2.64
N SER A 159 -3.15 30.44 3.88
CA SER A 159 -2.23 29.76 4.80
C SER A 159 -2.65 28.31 5.06
N GLU A 160 -3.94 28.05 5.27
CA GLU A 160 -4.47 26.69 5.45
C GLU A 160 -4.31 25.81 4.20
N GLY A 161 -4.46 26.40 3.02
CA GLY A 161 -4.22 25.68 1.77
C GLY A 161 -2.75 25.26 1.61
N ALA A 162 -1.83 26.05 2.15
CA ALA A 162 -0.39 25.78 2.13
C ALA A 162 0.05 24.79 3.21
N ASP A 163 -0.83 24.41 4.14
CA ASP A 163 -0.51 23.46 5.21
C ASP A 163 -0.11 22.09 4.64
N THR A 164 0.92 21.51 5.23
CA THR A 164 1.37 20.17 4.85
C THR A 164 0.39 19.11 5.35
N LEU A 165 -0.09 18.26 4.44
CA LEU A 165 -0.78 17.01 4.76
C LEU A 165 0.24 15.88 4.84
N SER A 166 0.36 15.21 5.99
CA SER A 166 1.38 14.18 6.20
C SER A 166 0.82 12.85 6.70
N ARG A 167 1.37 11.74 6.19
CA ARG A 167 1.09 10.38 6.70
C ARG A 167 2.23 9.42 6.34
N ASN A 168 2.50 8.46 7.22
CA ASN A 168 3.30 7.29 6.87
C ASN A 168 2.56 6.43 5.82
N CYS A 169 3.30 5.71 4.98
CA CYS A 169 2.67 4.92 3.93
C CYS A 169 1.93 3.68 4.41
N GLN A 170 2.29 3.13 5.57
CA GLN A 170 1.68 1.90 6.10
C GLN A 170 0.98 2.08 7.46
N LEU A 171 0.91 3.30 7.98
CA LEU A 171 0.31 3.58 9.29
C LEU A 171 -0.75 4.68 9.20
N GLY A 172 -1.53 4.82 10.27
CA GLY A 172 -2.57 5.82 10.39
C GLY A 172 -2.04 7.26 10.37
N ALA A 173 -2.96 8.23 10.28
CA ALA A 173 -2.63 9.64 10.38
C ALA A 173 -1.94 9.95 11.72
N GLY A 174 -0.79 10.64 11.65
CA GLY A 174 0.02 10.98 12.84
C GLY A 174 0.87 9.84 13.40
N GLU A 175 0.70 8.60 12.92
CA GLU A 175 1.53 7.47 13.32
C GLU A 175 2.85 7.41 12.54
N ARG A 176 3.86 6.79 13.14
CA ARG A 176 5.19 6.60 12.57
C ARG A 176 5.74 5.22 12.88
N ALA A 177 6.68 4.78 12.04
CA ALA A 177 7.45 3.57 12.31
C ALA A 177 8.24 3.74 13.62
N MET A 178 8.50 2.62 14.31
CA MET A 178 9.35 2.61 15.48
C MET A 178 10.72 3.22 15.15
N LEU A 179 11.24 4.03 16.08
CA LEU A 179 12.53 4.74 15.96
C LEU A 179 12.59 5.80 14.83
N GLN A 180 11.50 6.06 14.13
CA GLN A 180 11.46 7.11 13.11
C GLN A 180 11.36 8.50 13.77
N PRO A 181 12.30 9.43 13.50
CA PRO A 181 12.29 10.75 14.11
C PRO A 181 11.09 11.58 13.64
N LYS A 182 10.57 12.42 14.54
CA LYS A 182 9.56 13.43 14.17
C LYS A 182 10.21 14.59 13.44
N ARG A 183 9.86 14.75 12.17
CA ARG A 183 10.19 15.97 11.41
C ARG A 183 9.02 16.94 11.43
N GLN A 184 9.33 18.19 11.73
CA GLN A 184 8.45 19.33 11.50
C GLN A 184 8.75 19.89 10.13
N VAL A 185 7.72 19.99 9.29
CA VAL A 185 7.84 20.36 7.88
C VAL A 185 7.25 21.74 7.63
N ASP A 186 6.18 22.10 8.36
CA ASP A 186 5.66 23.46 8.36
C ASP A 186 6.61 24.39 9.13
N ALA A 187 6.80 25.60 8.60
CA ALA A 187 7.68 26.62 9.20
C ALA A 187 7.16 27.12 10.56
N LEU A 188 5.85 27.06 10.79
CA LEU A 188 5.22 27.51 12.03
C LEU A 188 4.46 26.35 12.68
N ASP A 189 4.63 26.24 14.00
CA ASP A 189 3.81 25.36 14.82
C ASP A 189 2.31 25.66 14.65
N PRO A 190 1.45 24.64 14.66
CA PRO A 190 0.00 24.83 14.51
C PRO A 190 -0.60 25.79 15.54
N GLU A 191 -0.05 25.80 16.76
CA GLU A 191 -0.47 26.69 17.85
C GLU A 191 -0.10 28.15 17.55
N VAL A 192 1.13 28.40 17.08
CA VAL A 192 1.57 29.74 16.68
C VAL A 192 0.73 30.25 15.50
N ARG A 193 0.40 29.37 14.56
CA ARG A 193 -0.51 29.70 13.43
C ARG A 193 -1.92 30.04 13.91
N ARG A 194 -2.46 29.33 14.91
CA ARG A 194 -3.77 29.64 15.50
C ARG A 194 -3.77 31.05 16.10
N VAL A 195 -2.78 31.38 16.91
CA VAL A 195 -2.65 32.72 17.53
C VAL A 195 -2.54 33.81 16.46
N PHE A 196 -1.74 33.59 15.43
CA PHE A 196 -1.59 34.57 14.34
C PHE A 196 -2.91 34.79 13.57
N ARG A 197 -3.71 33.74 13.35
CA ARG A 197 -5.05 33.86 12.76
C ARG A 197 -6.02 34.65 13.64
N GLU A 198 -6.02 34.38 14.94
CA GLU A 198 -6.85 35.12 15.91
C GLU A 198 -6.51 36.62 15.89
N GLN A 199 -5.22 36.96 15.84
CA GLN A 199 -4.77 38.35 15.73
C GLN A 199 -5.18 39.00 14.40
N GLN A 200 -5.03 38.30 13.27
CA GLN A 200 -5.45 38.84 11.97
C GLN A 200 -6.98 39.01 11.84
N GLY A 201 -7.76 38.13 12.48
CA GLY A 201 -9.22 38.24 12.54
C GLY A 201 -9.70 39.36 13.45
N ALA A 202 -8.95 39.68 14.51
CA ALA A 202 -9.26 40.78 15.44
C ALA A 202 -8.96 42.18 14.87
N HIS A 203 -8.25 42.27 13.75
CA HIS A 203 -7.92 43.54 13.07
C HIS A 203 -8.77 43.82 11.81
N LYS A 204 -9.85 43.06 11.60
CA LYS A 204 -10.91 43.35 10.63
C LYS A 204 -12.18 43.80 11.36
#